data_AF-K1ZTS4-F1
#
_entry.id   AF-K1ZTS4-F1
#
_cell.length_a   1.000
_cell.length_b   1.000
_cell.length_c   1.000
_cell.angle_alpha   90.00
_cell.angle_beta   90.00
_cell.angle_gamma   90.00
#
_symmetry.space_group_name_H-M   'P 1'
#
loop_
_entity.id
_entity.type
_entity.pdbx_description
1 polymer ?
#
loop_
_entity_poly.entity_id
_entity_poly.type
_entity_poly.pdbx_seq_one_letter_code
_entity_poly.pdbx_strand_id
1 'polypeptide(L)'
;MKTLIIIAESILLLILAGTIFIQTAGLTLSTEEVFKLCQPDEISYEAYDPYCISIIKQQQALGSTYIILVAQETDPTYGHTLNYPAPYVTSQKDLEDTTANWTNDGIEIETYLNTRIFIPKENFTKGR
;
A
#
# COMPACT_ATOMS: atom_id res chain seq x y z
N MET A 1 -46.34 6.49 -13.83
CA MET A 1 -45.19 6.03 -14.64
C MET A 1 -44.06 7.06 -14.70
N LYS A 2 -44.29 8.30 -15.18
CA LYS A 2 -43.26 9.36 -15.25
C LYS A 2 -42.56 9.67 -13.90
N THR A 3 -43.32 9.75 -12.80
CA THR A 3 -42.77 10.03 -11.47
C THR A 3 -41.80 8.93 -10.99
N LEU A 4 -42.10 7.66 -11.27
CA LEU A 4 -41.22 6.55 -10.91
C LEU A 4 -39.91 6.57 -11.70
N ILE A 5 -39.96 6.97 -12.97
CA ILE A 5 -38.77 7.14 -13.82
C ILE A 5 -37.88 8.26 -13.28
N ILE A 6 -38.47 9.42 -12.97
CA ILE A 6 -37.72 10.57 -12.41
C ILE A 6 -37.06 10.21 -11.07
N ILE A 7 -37.76 9.48 -10.20
CA ILE A 7 -37.20 9.01 -8.93
C ILE A 7 -36.02 8.06 -9.18
N ALA A 8 -36.17 7.10 -10.10
CA ALA A 8 -35.11 6.16 -10.43
C ALA A 8 -33.86 6.86 -11.00
N GLU A 9 -34.04 7.81 -11.92
CA GLU A 9 -32.94 8.62 -12.48
C GLU A 9 -32.23 9.46 -11.41
N SER A 10 -33.00 10.05 -10.49
CA SER A 10 -32.45 10.86 -9.39
C SER A 10 -31.61 10.01 -8.43
N ILE A 11 -32.07 8.80 -8.09
CA ILE A 11 -31.34 7.86 -7.25
C ILE A 11 -30.02 7.45 -7.94
N LEU A 12 -30.08 7.14 -9.24
CA LEU A 12 -28.90 6.75 -10.00
C LEU A 12 -27.85 7.87 -10.04
N LEU A 13 -28.27 9.12 -10.26
CA LEU A 13 -27.38 10.29 -10.25
C LEU A 13 -26.74 10.50 -8.88
N LEU A 14 -27.49 10.32 -7.80
CA LEU A 14 -26.97 10.42 -6.44
C LEU A 14 -25.92 9.33 -6.14
N ILE A 15 -26.18 8.09 -6.56
CA ILE A 15 -25.22 6.99 -6.41
C ILE A 15 -23.94 7.31 -7.18
N LEU A 16 -24.07 7.75 -8.44
CA LEU A 16 -22.91 8.08 -9.27
C LEU A 16 -22.09 9.23 -8.67
N ALA A 17 -22.76 10.31 -8.27
CA ALA A 17 -22.10 11.45 -7.62
C ALA A 17 -21.41 11.04 -6.31
N GLY A 18 -22.06 10.18 -5.51
CA GLY A 18 -21.49 9.63 -4.28
C GLY A 18 -20.21 8.81 -4.56
N THR A 19 -20.24 7.91 -5.54
CA THR A 19 -19.06 7.10 -5.90
C THR A 19 -17.91 7.96 -6.41
N ILE A 20 -18.19 8.96 -7.26
CA ILE A 20 -17.17 9.90 -7.74
C ILE A 20 -16.57 10.66 -6.56
N PHE A 21 -17.41 11.19 -5.67
CA PHE A 21 -16.96 11.92 -4.48
C PHE A 21 -16.04 11.06 -3.61
N ILE A 22 -16.47 9.84 -3.26
CA ILE A 22 -15.69 8.89 -2.43
C ILE A 22 -14.34 8.58 -3.10
N GLN A 23 -14.31 8.34 -4.40
CA GLN A 23 -13.07 8.09 -5.14
C GLN A 23 -12.14 9.31 -5.15
N THR A 24 -12.68 10.51 -5.43
CA THR A 24 -11.88 11.76 -5.47
C THR A 24 -11.33 12.15 -4.11
N ALA A 25 -12.03 11.79 -3.03
CA ALA A 25 -11.57 12.01 -1.66
C ALA A 25 -10.47 11.02 -1.23
N GLY A 26 -10.15 10.00 -2.06
CA GLY A 26 -9.16 8.98 -1.72
C GLY A 26 -9.56 8.12 -0.52
N LEU A 27 -10.86 7.94 -0.28
CA LEU A 27 -11.34 7.17 0.85
C LEU A 27 -11.03 5.69 0.67
N THR A 28 -10.23 5.15 1.59
CA THR A 28 -9.95 3.72 1.70
C THR A 28 -11.12 3.01 2.38
N LEU A 29 -11.74 2.07 1.66
CA LEU A 29 -12.87 1.27 2.16
C LEU A 29 -12.39 0.08 3.00
N SER A 30 -11.27 -0.53 2.62
CA SER A 30 -10.62 -1.59 3.38
C SER A 30 -9.12 -1.64 3.08
N THR A 31 -8.37 -2.25 3.99
CA THR A 31 -6.93 -2.47 3.87
C THR A 31 -6.61 -3.94 4.09
N GLU A 32 -5.70 -4.47 3.30
CA GLU A 32 -5.25 -5.86 3.38
C GLU A 32 -3.73 -5.90 3.22
N GLU A 33 -3.04 -6.61 4.12
CA GLU A 33 -1.61 -6.92 3.94
C GLU A 33 -1.50 -8.11 2.98
N VAL A 34 -0.90 -7.88 1.81
CA VAL A 34 -0.85 -8.86 0.72
C VAL A 34 0.55 -9.45 0.52
N PHE A 35 1.56 -8.84 1.15
CA PHE A 35 2.94 -9.29 1.16
C PHE A 35 3.60 -8.77 2.44
N LYS A 36 4.46 -9.59 3.04
CA LYS A 36 5.30 -9.19 4.17
C LYS A 36 6.65 -9.90 4.08
N LEU A 37 7.73 -9.17 4.26
CA LEU A 37 9.10 -9.68 4.36
C LEU A 37 9.83 -8.93 5.47
N CYS A 38 10.42 -9.68 6.41
CA CYS A 38 11.12 -9.10 7.54
C CYS A 38 12.63 -9.09 7.33
N GLN A 39 13.28 -8.18 8.05
CA GLN A 39 14.72 -8.04 8.13
C GLN A 39 15.34 -9.36 8.60
N PRO A 40 16.36 -9.88 7.90
CA PRO A 40 17.05 -11.08 8.31
C PRO A 40 17.97 -10.80 9.51
N ASP A 41 18.25 -11.83 10.31
CA ASP A 41 19.01 -11.72 11.57
C ASP A 41 20.45 -11.18 11.38
N GLU A 42 21.02 -11.30 10.17
CA GLU A 42 22.38 -10.81 9.88
C GLU A 42 22.46 -9.29 9.66
N ILE A 43 21.32 -8.63 9.44
CA ILE A 43 21.25 -7.17 9.28
C ILE A 43 20.77 -6.56 10.58
N SER A 44 21.45 -5.51 11.04
CA SER A 44 21.01 -4.70 12.18
C SER A 44 21.14 -3.22 11.85
N TYR A 45 20.10 -2.46 12.16
CA TYR A 45 20.10 -1.01 12.08
C TYR A 45 20.33 -0.34 13.44
N GLU A 46 20.58 -1.14 14.48
CA GLU A 46 20.85 -0.70 15.85
C GLU A 46 19.73 0.17 16.46
N ALA A 47 18.53 0.10 15.89
CA ALA A 47 17.42 0.97 16.26
C ALA A 47 16.10 0.23 16.03
N TYR A 48 15.54 -0.37 17.08
CA TYR A 48 14.23 -1.03 17.04
C TYR A 48 14.10 -2.17 15.99
N ASP A 49 15.20 -2.89 15.76
CA ASP A 49 15.19 -4.11 14.95
C ASP A 49 14.28 -5.19 15.59
N PRO A 50 13.66 -6.08 14.79
CA PRO A 50 13.66 -6.12 13.33
C PRO A 50 12.55 -5.25 12.71
N TYR A 51 12.82 -4.75 11.50
CA TYR A 51 11.81 -4.13 10.64
C TYR A 51 11.20 -5.15 9.68
N CYS A 52 9.99 -4.89 9.23
CA CYS A 52 9.37 -5.59 8.12
C CYS A 52 8.90 -4.61 7.05
N ILE A 53 9.02 -5.04 5.80
CA ILE A 53 8.35 -4.44 4.67
C ILE A 53 7.04 -5.19 4.44
N SER A 54 5.95 -4.45 4.39
CA SER A 54 4.66 -4.96 3.96
C SER A 54 4.18 -4.21 2.72
N ILE A 55 3.54 -4.93 1.79
CA ILE A 55 2.74 -4.29 0.75
C ILE A 55 1.29 -4.34 1.21
N ILE A 56 0.68 -3.17 1.36
CA ILE A 56 -0.71 -3.02 1.78
C ILE A 56 -1.55 -2.64 0.57
N LYS A 57 -2.56 -3.46 0.29
CA LYS A 57 -3.61 -3.16 -0.68
C LYS A 57 -4.67 -2.30 0.01
N GLN A 58 -4.94 -1.14 -0.56
CA GLN A 58 -6.00 -0.23 -0.13
C GLN A 58 -7.13 -0.29 -1.15
N GLN A 59 -8.28 -0.84 -0.75
CA GLN A 59 -9.46 -0.90 -1.59
C GLN A 59 -10.14 0.48 -1.62
N GLN A 60 -10.37 0.99 -2.81
CA GLN A 60 -11.13 2.21 -3.08
C GLN A 60 -12.42 1.86 -3.82
N ALA A 61 -13.29 2.86 -4.03
CA ALA A 61 -14.60 2.66 -4.65
C ALA A 61 -14.52 2.16 -6.10
N LEU A 62 -13.53 2.63 -6.88
CA LEU A 62 -13.37 2.29 -8.29
C LEU A 62 -12.11 1.47 -8.60
N GLY A 63 -11.34 1.05 -7.58
CA GLY A 63 -10.10 0.32 -7.79
C GLY A 63 -9.35 0.03 -6.50
N SER A 64 -8.06 -0.28 -6.63
CA SER A 64 -7.17 -0.47 -5.48
C SER A 64 -5.88 0.33 -5.69
N THR A 65 -5.32 0.84 -4.61
CA THR A 65 -3.96 1.38 -4.57
C THR A 65 -3.10 0.50 -3.69
N TYR A 66 -1.80 0.51 -3.93
CA TYR A 66 -0.83 -0.27 -3.16
C TYR A 66 0.18 0.67 -2.53
N ILE A 67 0.50 0.42 -1.27
CA ILE A 67 1.54 1.15 -0.54
C ILE A 67 2.55 0.16 0.04
N ILE A 68 3.79 0.61 0.17
CA ILE A 68 4.84 -0.07 0.90
C ILE A 68 4.85 0.52 2.30
N LEU A 69 4.75 -0.33 3.32
CA LEU A 69 4.91 0.04 4.72
C LEU A 69 6.22 -0.57 5.23
N VAL A 70 7.12 0.28 5.74
CA VAL A 70 8.28 -0.17 6.52
C VAL A 70 7.98 0.12 7.98
N ALA A 71 7.82 -0.93 8.79
CA ALA A 71 7.42 -0.81 10.19
C ALA A 71 8.21 -1.78 11.07
N GLN A 72 8.25 -1.50 12.37
CA GLN A 72 8.79 -2.45 13.34
C GLN A 72 7.89 -3.69 13.39
N GLU A 73 8.48 -4.88 13.51
CA GLU A 73 7.69 -6.11 13.54
C GLU A 73 6.73 -6.16 14.73
N THR A 74 7.18 -5.68 15.89
CA THR A 74 6.45 -5.77 17.16
C THR A 74 5.46 -4.62 17.38
N ASP A 75 5.64 -3.49 16.69
CA ASP A 75 4.74 -2.35 16.75
C ASP A 75 4.48 -1.77 15.35
N PRO A 76 3.49 -2.31 14.61
CA PRO A 76 3.15 -1.83 13.28
C PRO A 76 2.47 -0.45 13.29
N THR A 77 2.18 0.14 14.46
CA THR A 77 1.66 1.52 14.54
C THR A 77 2.75 2.55 14.25
N TYR A 78 4.02 2.17 14.42
CA TYR A 78 5.18 2.93 14.01
C TYR A 78 5.69 2.40 12.65
N GLY A 79 5.45 3.19 11.60
CA GLY A 79 5.93 2.84 10.26
C GLY A 79 5.90 4.01 9.29
N HIS A 80 6.64 3.82 8.20
CA HIS A 80 6.82 4.78 7.12
C HIS A 80 6.20 4.21 5.86
N THR A 81 5.32 4.99 5.24
CA THR A 81 4.60 4.59 4.03
C THR A 81 5.22 5.22 2.79
N LEU A 82 5.40 4.42 1.74
CA LEU A 82 5.76 4.87 0.41
C LEU A 82 4.71 4.39 -0.59
N ASN A 83 4.52 5.13 -1.67
CA ASN A 83 3.65 4.67 -2.76
C ASN A 83 4.32 3.47 -3.46
N TYR A 84 3.56 2.41 -3.70
CA TYR A 84 4.04 1.32 -4.54
C TYR A 84 4.11 1.84 -5.99
N PRO A 85 5.23 1.60 -6.71
CA PRO A 85 5.50 2.27 -7.98
C PRO A 85 4.69 1.67 -9.14
N ALA A 86 4.12 0.47 -8.96
CA ALA A 86 3.31 -0.17 -9.99
C ALA A 86 1.83 0.24 -9.83
N PRO A 87 1.25 0.97 -10.79
CA PRO A 87 -0.14 1.40 -10.72
C PRO A 87 -1.16 0.27 -10.92
N TYR A 88 -0.73 -0.89 -11.43
CA TYR A 88 -1.62 -1.99 -11.81
C TYR A 88 -1.06 -3.36 -11.42
N VAL A 89 -1.32 -3.80 -10.19
CA VAL A 89 -1.09 -5.20 -9.79
C VAL A 89 -2.25 -6.04 -10.32
N THR A 90 -1.96 -6.97 -11.24
CA THR A 90 -2.97 -7.75 -11.95
C THR A 90 -3.22 -9.11 -11.30
N SER A 91 -2.27 -9.60 -10.51
CA SER A 91 -2.37 -10.88 -9.82
C SER A 91 -1.60 -10.89 -8.50
N GLN A 92 -1.91 -11.85 -7.62
CA GLN A 92 -1.12 -12.08 -6.41
C GLN A 92 0.33 -12.47 -6.76
N LYS A 93 0.53 -13.14 -7.90
CA LYS A 93 1.85 -13.53 -8.38
C LYS A 93 2.76 -12.31 -8.65
N ASP A 94 2.19 -11.20 -9.13
CA ASP A 94 2.94 -9.96 -9.36
C ASP A 94 3.52 -9.40 -8.04
N LEU A 95 2.86 -9.67 -6.91
CA LEU A 95 3.35 -9.29 -5.58
C LEU A 95 4.38 -10.30 -5.05
N GLU A 96 4.17 -11.59 -5.29
CA GLU A 96 5.11 -12.65 -4.93
C GLU A 96 6.44 -12.55 -5.68
N ASP A 97 6.41 -12.04 -6.90
CA ASP A 97 7.60 -11.77 -7.71
C ASP A 97 8.33 -10.48 -7.23
N THR A 98 7.78 -9.75 -6.25
CA THR A 98 8.50 -8.65 -5.59
C THR A 98 9.53 -9.21 -4.62
N THR A 99 10.76 -8.73 -4.74
CA THR A 99 11.87 -9.09 -3.85
C THR A 99 12.33 -7.88 -3.06
N ALA A 100 12.87 -8.11 -1.87
CA ALA A 100 13.62 -7.09 -1.16
C ALA A 100 14.93 -7.63 -0.64
N ASN A 101 15.98 -6.83 -0.81
CA ASN A 101 17.32 -7.10 -0.33
C ASN A 101 17.65 -6.10 0.78
N TRP A 102 17.91 -6.64 1.97
CA TRP A 102 18.27 -5.85 3.14
C TRP A 102 19.78 -5.64 3.17
N THR A 103 20.20 -4.39 3.33
CA THR A 103 21.61 -4.00 3.42
C THR A 103 21.82 -3.16 4.66
N ASN A 104 23.08 -2.92 5.05
CA ASN A 104 23.41 -2.03 6.17
C ASN A 104 23.03 -0.56 5.93
N ASP A 105 22.77 -0.15 4.70
CA ASP A 105 22.43 1.23 4.34
C ASP A 105 20.91 1.43 4.17
N GLY A 106 20.14 0.36 4.06
CA GLY A 106 18.70 0.41 3.85
C GLY A 106 18.19 -0.80 3.09
N ILE A 107 17.08 -0.61 2.38
CA ILE A 107 16.35 -1.70 1.74
C ILE A 107 16.20 -1.44 0.25
N GLU A 108 16.59 -2.41 -0.56
CA GLU A 108 16.40 -2.40 -2.01
C GLU A 108 15.20 -3.28 -2.35
N ILE A 109 14.15 -2.70 -2.91
CA ILE A 109 12.94 -3.42 -3.35
C ILE A 109 12.94 -3.46 -4.87
N GLU A 110 12.85 -4.66 -5.44
CA GLU A 110 12.65 -4.87 -6.87
C GLU A 110 11.26 -5.48 -7.10
N THR A 111 10.41 -4.71 -7.78
CA THR A 111 9.03 -5.13 -8.11
C THR A 111 9.00 -6.03 -9.35
N TYR A 112 7.88 -6.70 -9.62
CA TYR A 112 7.67 -7.52 -10.82
C TYR A 112 7.84 -6.77 -12.16
N LEU A 113 7.74 -5.43 -12.16
CA LEU A 113 8.02 -4.60 -13.33
C LEU A 113 9.50 -4.26 -13.50
N ASN A 114 10.40 -4.89 -12.72
CA ASN A 114 11.82 -4.55 -12.60
C ASN A 114 12.06 -3.08 -12.17
N THR A 115 11.08 -2.46 -11.51
CA THR A 115 11.27 -1.15 -10.90
C THR A 115 11.97 -1.34 -9.56
N ARG A 116 13.09 -0.65 -9.38
CA ARG A 116 13.90 -0.68 -8.17
C ARG A 116 13.66 0.56 -7.32
N ILE A 117 13.47 0.34 -6.03
CA ILE A 117 13.30 1.39 -5.03
C ILE A 117 14.35 1.16 -3.96
N PHE A 118 15.12 2.18 -3.64
CA PHE A 118 15.98 2.17 -2.47
C PHE A 118 15.32 3.01 -1.36
N ILE A 119 15.18 2.40 -0.18
CA ILE A 119 14.70 3.05 1.03
C ILE A 119 15.89 3.14 2.00
N PRO A 120 16.53 4.33 2.14
CA PRO A 120 17.61 4.53 3.10
C PRO A 120 17.15 4.26 4.53
N LYS A 121 17.99 3.62 5.35
CA LYS A 121 17.64 3.30 6.75
C LYS A 121 17.29 4.53 7.57
N GLU A 122 17.92 5.67 7.26
CA GLU A 122 17.69 6.93 7.99
C GLU A 122 16.25 7.41 7.86
N ASN A 123 15.53 6.98 6.81
CA ASN A 123 14.14 7.38 6.58
C ASN A 123 13.14 6.63 7.47
N PHE A 124 13.53 5.49 8.07
CA PHE A 124 12.63 4.70 8.91
C PHE A 124 13.15 4.38 10.32
N THR A 125 14.44 4.58 10.58
CA THR A 125 15.05 4.36 11.91
C THR A 125 15.03 5.59 12.82
N LYS A 126 14.86 6.81 12.28
CA LYS A 126 15.08 8.08 13.02
C LYS A 126 13.87 8.65 13.76
N GLY A 127 12.74 7.95 13.84
CA GLY A 127 11.50 8.54 14.39
C GLY A 127 10.71 9.32 13.34
N ARG A 128 9.49 9.72 13.71
CA ARG A 128 8.67 10.68 12.95
C ARG A 128 9.14 12.12 13.17
#